data_AF-A0A923YQS4-F1
#
_entry.id   AF-A0A923YQS4-F1
#
_cell.length_a   1.000
_cell.length_b   1.000
_cell.length_c   1.000
_cell.angle_alpha   90.00
_cell.angle_beta   90.00
_cell.angle_gamma   90.00
#
_symmetry.space_group_name_H-M   'P 1'
#
loop_
_entity.id
_entity.type
_entity.pdbx_description
1 polymer ?
#
loop_
_entity_poly.entity_id
_entity_poly.type
_entity_poly.pdbx_seq_one_letter_code
_entity_poly.pdbx_strand_id
1 'polypeptide(L)'
;MYKKFTTHFFKSAYCVLKNTFIAFIDDRGLKLSASLAYYTLFSLAPLLLLVISLAGFFFGRDAIQGQIFSEINGLIGNTAAAQIQEIIKNMELS
;
A
#
# COMPACT_ATOMS: atom_id res chain seq x y z
N MET A 1 -41.83 29.03 14.21
CA MET A 1 -41.27 29.27 12.86
C MET A 1 -39.84 28.67 12.73
N TYR A 2 -39.65 27.37 13.06
CA TYR A 2 -38.29 26.74 13.10
C TYR A 2 -38.19 25.38 12.37
N LYS A 3 -39.30 24.78 11.94
CA LYS A 3 -39.32 23.40 11.38
C LYS A 3 -39.00 23.27 9.88
N LYS A 4 -38.92 24.38 9.12
CA LYS A 4 -38.74 24.32 7.65
C LYS A 4 -37.28 24.18 7.20
N PHE A 5 -36.31 24.58 8.03
CA PHE A 5 -34.89 24.64 7.64
C PHE A 5 -34.19 23.27 7.67
N THR A 6 -34.58 22.38 8.59
CA THR A 6 -33.88 21.10 8.82
C THR A 6 -34.14 20.08 7.70
N THR A 7 -35.36 20.07 7.15
CA THR A 7 -35.77 19.12 6.10
C THR A 7 -35.04 19.37 4.78
N HIS A 8 -34.78 20.64 4.45
CA HIS A 8 -33.99 21.00 3.27
C HIS A 8 -32.52 20.64 3.44
N PHE A 9 -31.94 20.86 4.62
CA PHE A 9 -30.55 20.50 4.88
C PHE A 9 -30.29 18.99 4.70
N PHE A 10 -31.16 18.13 5.26
CA PHE A 10 -31.03 16.68 5.10
C PHE A 10 -31.16 16.24 3.63
N LYS A 11 -32.10 16.84 2.89
CA LYS A 11 -32.29 16.54 1.46
C LYS A 11 -31.09 17.00 0.63
N SER A 12 -30.54 18.17 0.92
CA SER A 12 -29.35 18.71 0.25
C SER A 12 -28.11 17.89 0.56
N ALA A 13 -27.87 17.53 1.83
CA ALA A 13 -26.76 16.69 2.24
C ALA A 13 -26.81 15.31 1.55
N TYR A 14 -27.99 14.68 1.51
CA TYR A 14 -28.18 13.42 0.79
C TYR A 14 -27.95 13.59 -0.72
N CYS A 15 -28.42 14.69 -1.32
CA CYS A 15 -28.22 14.96 -2.75
C CYS A 15 -26.74 15.13 -3.09
N VAL A 16 -25.98 15.87 -2.28
CA VAL A 16 -24.53 16.06 -2.48
C VAL A 16 -23.80 14.74 -2.32
N LEU A 17 -24.08 13.98 -1.24
CA LEU A 17 -23.45 12.67 -1.02
C LEU A 17 -23.72 11.72 -2.20
N LYS A 18 -24.96 11.64 -2.66
CA LYS A 18 -25.36 10.82 -3.80
C LYS A 18 -24.65 11.26 -5.09
N ASN A 19 -24.62 12.55 -5.37
CA ASN A 19 -24.00 13.08 -6.58
C ASN A 19 -22.47 12.87 -6.56
N THR A 20 -21.81 13.06 -5.42
CA THR A 20 -20.38 12.78 -5.26
C THR A 20 -20.07 11.31 -5.48
N PHE A 21 -20.89 10.40 -4.94
CA PHE A 21 -20.69 8.97 -5.14
C PHE A 21 -20.86 8.54 -6.61
N ILE A 22 -21.88 9.08 -7.29
CA ILE A 22 -22.09 8.84 -8.72
C ILE A 22 -20.92 9.39 -9.53
N ALA A 23 -20.53 10.64 -9.29
CA ALA A 23 -19.39 11.25 -9.98
C ALA A 23 -18.09 10.47 -9.77
N PHE A 24 -17.82 9.99 -8.54
CA PHE A 24 -16.66 9.17 -8.25
C PHE A 24 -16.64 7.84 -9.03
N ILE A 25 -17.81 7.20 -9.19
CA ILE A 25 -17.93 5.98 -9.98
C ILE A 25 -17.78 6.27 -11.47
N ASP A 26 -18.43 7.32 -11.98
CA ASP A 26 -18.37 7.75 -13.38
C ASP A 26 -16.93 8.12 -13.79
N ASP A 27 -16.18 8.76 -12.89
CA ASP A 27 -14.75 9.06 -13.05
C ASP A 27 -13.84 7.83 -12.87
N ARG A 28 -14.41 6.62 -12.88
CA ARG A 28 -13.71 5.33 -12.77
C ARG A 28 -12.92 5.20 -11.46
N GLY A 29 -13.33 5.90 -10.41
CA GLY A 29 -12.65 5.92 -9.11
C GLY A 29 -12.44 4.53 -8.52
N LEU A 30 -13.42 3.63 -8.66
CA LEU A 30 -13.28 2.22 -8.26
C LEU A 30 -12.20 1.48 -9.05
N LYS A 31 -12.18 1.65 -10.38
CA LYS A 31 -11.21 0.98 -11.25
C LYS A 31 -9.79 1.49 -11.00
N LEU A 32 -9.63 2.81 -10.84
CA LEU A 32 -8.35 3.44 -10.51
C LEU A 32 -7.86 2.97 -9.13
N SER A 33 -8.74 2.97 -8.12
CA SER A 33 -8.41 2.49 -6.77
C SER A 33 -8.00 1.02 -6.77
N ALA A 34 -8.74 0.17 -7.49
CA ALA A 34 -8.40 -1.24 -7.65
C ALA A 34 -7.04 -1.40 -8.34
N SER A 35 -6.78 -0.66 -9.42
CA SER A 35 -5.50 -0.72 -10.11
C SER A 35 -4.34 -0.29 -9.21
N LEU A 36 -4.52 0.76 -8.40
CA LEU A 36 -3.49 1.22 -7.46
C LEU A 36 -3.18 0.16 -6.39
N ALA A 37 -4.22 -0.46 -5.82
CA ALA A 37 -4.06 -1.54 -4.85
C ALA A 37 -3.33 -2.75 -5.46
N TYR A 38 -3.74 -3.18 -6.66
CA TYR A 38 -3.10 -4.28 -7.37
C TYR A 38 -1.65 -3.97 -7.73
N TYR A 39 -1.36 -2.78 -8.27
CA TYR A 39 0.00 -2.37 -8.57
C TYR A 39 0.86 -2.40 -7.32
N THR A 40 0.40 -1.81 -6.22
CA THR A 40 1.13 -1.81 -4.96
C THR A 40 1.43 -3.23 -4.50
N LEU A 41 0.41 -4.10 -4.44
CA LEU A 41 0.56 -5.46 -3.93
C LEU A 41 1.52 -6.29 -4.79
N PHE A 42 1.38 -6.23 -6.12
CA PHE A 42 2.22 -6.99 -7.04
C PHE A 42 3.62 -6.40 -7.22
N SER A 43 3.80 -5.08 -7.05
CA SER A 43 5.12 -4.43 -7.13
C SER A 43 5.89 -4.45 -5.82
N LEU A 44 5.26 -4.75 -4.68
CA LEU A 44 5.89 -4.66 -3.35
C LEU A 44 7.11 -5.57 -3.22
N ALA A 45 6.99 -6.84 -3.62
CA ALA A 45 8.08 -7.80 -3.56
C ALA A 45 9.30 -7.40 -4.42
N PRO A 46 9.15 -7.11 -5.74
CA PRO A 46 10.29 -6.70 -6.57
C PRO A 46 10.87 -5.33 -6.16
N LEU A 47 10.06 -4.41 -5.63
CA LEU A 47 10.56 -3.14 -5.10
C LEU A 47 11.43 -3.35 -3.86
N LEU A 48 10.98 -4.18 -2.91
CA LEU A 48 11.75 -4.51 -1.70
C LEU A 48 13.08 -5.17 -2.05
N LEU A 49 13.05 -6.11 -3.00
CA LEU A 49 14.24 -6.75 -3.53
C LEU A 49 15.23 -5.73 -4.10
N LEU A 50 14.74 -4.77 -4.90
CA LEU A 50 15.54 -3.70 -5.46
C LEU A 50 16.17 -2.84 -4.36
N VAL A 51 15.38 -2.43 -3.35
CA VAL A 51 15.86 -1.64 -2.22
C VAL A 51 16.95 -2.38 -1.44
N ILE A 52 16.75 -3.68 -1.17
CA ILE A 52 17.73 -4.51 -0.46
C ILE A 52 19.00 -4.70 -1.29
N SER A 53 18.87 -4.86 -2.60
CA SER A 53 20.02 -4.99 -3.51
C SER A 53 20.85 -3.70 -3.55
N LEU A 54 20.20 -2.53 -3.61
CA LEU A 54 20.88 -1.24 -3.52
C LEU A 54 21.54 -1.06 -2.15
N ALA A 55 20.85 -1.39 -1.06
CA ALA A 55 21.43 -1.32 0.27
C ALA A 55 22.67 -2.23 0.38
N GLY A 56 22.62 -3.45 -0.16
CA GLY A 56 23.76 -4.36 -0.22
C GLY A 56 24.94 -3.83 -1.01
N PHE A 57 24.67 -3.13 -2.12
CA PHE A 57 25.68 -2.49 -2.93
C PHE A 57 26.40 -1.35 -2.18
N PHE A 58 25.67 -0.52 -1.42
CA PHE A 58 26.25 0.62 -0.71
C PHE A 58 26.85 0.26 0.67
N PHE A 59 26.25 -0.68 1.40
CA PHE A 59 26.62 -1.01 2.79
C PHE A 59 27.43 -2.31 2.95
N GLY A 60 27.61 -3.08 1.88
CA GLY A 60 28.32 -4.36 1.90
C GLY A 60 27.44 -5.54 2.35
N ARG A 61 27.81 -6.77 1.94
CA ARG A 61 27.01 -8.00 2.17
C ARG A 61 26.74 -8.30 3.64
N ASP A 62 27.65 -7.91 4.53
CA ASP A 62 27.56 -8.18 5.97
C ASP A 62 26.41 -7.41 6.65
N ALA A 63 25.99 -6.25 6.11
CA ALA A 63 24.88 -5.47 6.66
C ALA A 63 23.49 -6.12 6.39
N ILE A 64 23.39 -6.92 5.33
CA ILE A 64 22.13 -7.52 4.87
C ILE A 64 21.75 -8.75 5.70
N GLN A 65 22.73 -9.57 6.08
CA GLN A 65 22.46 -10.88 6.69
C GLN A 65 21.97 -10.82 8.15
N GLY A 66 22.21 -9.71 8.87
CA GLY A 66 21.80 -9.58 10.28
C GLY A 66 20.98 -8.34 10.61
N GLN A 67 21.39 -7.16 10.14
CA GLN A 67 20.86 -5.88 10.65
C GLN A 67 19.62 -5.43 9.89
N ILE A 68 19.62 -5.57 8.56
CA ILE A 68 18.47 -5.26 7.72
C ILE A 68 17.29 -6.20 8.03
N PHE A 69 17.53 -7.48 8.26
CA PHE A 69 16.44 -8.41 8.59
C PHE A 69 15.76 -8.06 9.92
N SER A 70 16.54 -7.66 10.94
CA SER A 70 15.99 -7.22 12.22
C SER A 70 15.13 -5.95 12.10
N GLU A 71 15.57 -4.97 11.30
CA GLU A 71 14.82 -3.73 11.04
C GLU A 71 13.55 -3.99 10.23
N ILE A 72 13.65 -4.78 9.15
CA ILE A 72 12.50 -5.19 8.34
C ILE A 72 11.47 -5.92 9.22
N ASN A 73 11.91 -6.84 10.07
CA ASN A 73 11.05 -7.55 11.00
C ASN A 73 10.36 -6.62 12.00
N GLY A 74 11.07 -5.62 12.53
CA GLY A 74 10.48 -4.59 13.40
C GLY A 74 9.40 -3.74 12.71
N LEU A 75 9.49 -3.55 11.39
CA LEU A 75 8.58 -2.69 10.63
C LEU A 75 7.36 -3.42 10.04
N ILE A 76 7.56 -4.63 9.50
CA ILE A 76 6.52 -5.39 8.78
C ILE A 76 6.18 -6.76 9.41
N GLY A 77 6.86 -7.13 10.50
CA GLY A 77 6.60 -8.33 11.28
C GLY A 77 7.27 -9.60 10.74
N ASN A 78 7.37 -10.60 11.61
CA ASN A 78 8.09 -11.86 11.39
C ASN A 78 7.70 -12.56 10.07
N THR A 79 6.41 -12.61 9.75
CA THR A 79 5.91 -13.36 8.58
C THR A 79 6.35 -12.73 7.26
N ALA A 80 6.27 -11.40 7.14
CA ALA A 80 6.69 -10.69 5.94
C ALA A 80 8.22 -10.70 5.80
N ALA A 81 8.94 -10.54 6.92
CA ALA A 81 10.40 -10.63 6.93
C ALA A 81 10.88 -12.00 6.44
N ALA A 82 10.33 -13.10 6.96
CA ALA A 82 10.72 -14.46 6.59
C ALA A 82 10.58 -14.74 5.08
N GLN A 83 9.51 -14.26 4.44
CA GLN A 83 9.33 -14.41 2.99
C GLN A 83 10.40 -13.66 2.19
N ILE A 84 10.77 -12.45 2.62
CA ILE A 84 11.83 -11.67 1.97
C ILE A 84 13.18 -12.39 2.10
N GLN A 85 13.50 -12.95 3.26
CA GLN A 85 14.74 -13.71 3.45
C GLN A 85 14.79 -14.97 2.59
N GLU A 86 13.67 -15.65 2.39
CA GLU A 86 13.57 -16.79 1.49
C GLU A 86 13.83 -16.37 0.03
N ILE A 87 13.24 -15.25 -0.42
CA ILE A 87 13.48 -14.69 -1.77
C ILE A 87 14.98 -14.37 -1.96
N ILE A 88 15.61 -13.69 -1.00
CA ILE A 88 17.04 -13.33 -1.03
C ILE A 88 17.91 -14.58 -1.10
N LYS A 89 17.66 -15.57 -0.23
CA LYS A 89 18.43 -16.81 -0.18
C LYS A 89 18.39 -17.57 -1.50
N ASN A 90 17.24 -17.57 -2.17
CA ASN A 90 17.07 -18.21 -3.47
C ASN A 90 17.82 -17.46 -4.60
N MET A 91 17.99 -16.15 -4.50
CA MET A 91 18.76 -15.35 -5.47
C MET A 91 20.27 -15.44 -5.26
N GLU A 92 20.77 -15.57 -4.03
CA GLU A 92 22.21 -15.73 -3.77
C GLU A 92 22.74 -17.11 -4.23
N LEU A 93 21.86 -18.09 -4.42
CA LEU A 93 22.20 -19.46 -4.83
C LEU A 93 22.12 -19.69 -6.36
N SER A 94 21.72 -18.68 -7.15
CA SER A 94 21.69 -18.71 -8.63
C SER A 94 22.80 -17.84 -9.21
#